data_AF-A0A948XDF0-F1
#
_entry.id   AF-A0A948XDF0-F1
#
_cell.length_a   1.000
_cell.length_b   1.000
_cell.length_c   1.000
_cell.angle_alpha   90.00
_cell.angle_beta   90.00
_cell.angle_gamma   90.00
#
_symmetry.space_group_name_H-M   'P 1'
#
loop_
_entity.id
_entity.type
_entity.pdbx_description
1 polymer ?
#
loop_
_entity_poly.entity_id
_entity_poly.type
_entity_poly.pdbx_seq_one_letter_code
_entity_poly.pdbx_strand_id
1 'polypeptide(L)'
;MIGIPETGTPEALAFWTAFWPALWSGAIYSVICGIVVGVIVGIVLILFQKGSEKRAIAQNHARDLSLKMDQLRNAISLEDVVTITHAKDTMPAPATAVLQALSDSPLTLWRETLPKKAIILDAAINLQKCCANYNGIASAVDHELRQQVRAYNHAKTLQSINDKPYHMYAVGKMLDFSGESLLQWVSSTSRTVEPYEKVWETIRQTGRVVQLMPQLQQARGAVLDAVETIRRTINA
;
A
#
# COMPACT_ATOMS: atom_id res chain seq x y z
N MET A 1 -65.13 -44.25 -11.53
CA MET A 1 -64.70 -44.46 -12.93
C MET A 1 -64.98 -43.18 -13.70
N ILE A 2 -63.95 -42.45 -14.13
CA ILE A 2 -64.11 -41.41 -15.13
C ILE A 2 -64.13 -42.18 -16.46
N GLY A 3 -65.34 -42.53 -16.93
CA GLY A 3 -65.52 -43.29 -18.17
C GLY A 3 -65.40 -42.34 -19.36
N ILE A 4 -64.64 -42.74 -20.39
CA ILE A 4 -64.66 -42.04 -21.67
C ILE A 4 -66.08 -42.23 -22.24
N PRO A 5 -66.84 -41.15 -22.46
CA PRO A 5 -68.21 -41.24 -22.98
C PRO A 5 -68.26 -41.90 -24.38
N GLU A 6 -69.34 -42.63 -24.66
CA GLU A 6 -69.54 -43.35 -25.92
C GLU A 6 -69.47 -42.40 -27.14
N THR A 7 -68.73 -42.82 -28.17
CA THR A 7 -68.46 -42.03 -29.37
C THR A 7 -69.73 -41.71 -30.15
N GLY A 8 -69.92 -40.44 -30.53
CA GLY A 8 -71.09 -39.98 -31.30
C GLY A 8 -72.17 -39.30 -30.46
N THR A 9 -72.00 -39.26 -29.13
CA THR A 9 -72.88 -38.51 -28.22
C THR A 9 -72.42 -37.05 -28.05
N PRO A 10 -73.34 -36.10 -27.81
CA PRO A 10 -72.97 -34.71 -27.50
C PRO A 10 -72.11 -34.60 -26.23
N GLU A 11 -72.26 -35.54 -25.28
CA GLU A 11 -71.45 -35.64 -24.06
C GLU A 11 -69.99 -35.98 -24.37
N ALA A 12 -69.72 -36.84 -25.36
CA ALA A 12 -68.37 -37.13 -25.80
C ALA A 12 -67.68 -35.93 -26.45
N LEU A 13 -68.43 -35.14 -27.21
CA LEU A 13 -67.90 -33.92 -27.83
C LEU A 13 -67.59 -32.84 -26.78
N ALA A 14 -68.44 -32.71 -25.75
CA ALA A 14 -68.19 -31.82 -24.60
C ALA A 14 -66.98 -32.29 -23.76
N PHE A 15 -66.81 -33.60 -23.56
CA PHE A 15 -65.67 -34.15 -22.83
C PHE A 15 -64.35 -33.85 -23.55
N TRP A 16 -64.24 -34.16 -24.84
CA TRP A 16 -62.98 -33.95 -25.59
C TRP A 16 -62.64 -32.46 -25.79
N THR A 17 -63.65 -31.59 -25.94
CA THR A 17 -63.44 -30.15 -26.04
C THR A 17 -62.99 -29.52 -24.71
N ALA A 18 -63.33 -30.09 -23.56
CA ALA A 18 -62.82 -29.66 -22.25
C ALA A 18 -61.49 -30.34 -21.87
N PHE A 19 -61.31 -31.60 -22.24
CA PHE A 19 -60.17 -32.43 -21.85
C PHE A 19 -58.85 -31.93 -22.43
N TRP A 20 -58.78 -31.69 -23.75
CA TRP A 20 -57.53 -31.30 -24.39
C TRP A 20 -57.02 -29.92 -23.92
N PRO A 21 -57.85 -28.87 -23.79
CA PRO A 21 -57.42 -27.59 -23.24
C PRO A 21 -57.01 -27.69 -21.77
N ALA A 22 -57.70 -28.49 -20.95
CA ALA A 22 -57.32 -28.74 -19.56
C ALA A 22 -55.97 -29.46 -19.45
N LEU A 23 -55.73 -30.47 -20.30
CA LEU A 23 -54.47 -31.20 -20.34
C LEU A 23 -53.30 -30.29 -20.78
N TRP A 24 -53.49 -29.53 -21.87
CA TRP A 24 -52.46 -28.62 -22.39
C TRP A 24 -52.20 -27.45 -21.46
N SER A 25 -53.24 -26.85 -20.85
CA SER A 25 -53.06 -25.79 -19.87
C SER A 25 -52.34 -26.29 -18.61
N GLY A 26 -52.66 -27.50 -18.11
CA GLY A 26 -51.95 -28.11 -16.99
C GLY A 26 -50.48 -28.41 -17.30
N ALA A 27 -50.19 -28.95 -18.50
CA ALA A 27 -48.83 -29.19 -18.97
C ALA A 27 -48.02 -27.89 -19.08
N ILE A 28 -48.56 -26.88 -19.77
CA ILE A 28 -47.91 -25.57 -19.93
C ILE A 28 -47.72 -24.90 -18.57
N TYR A 29 -48.72 -24.96 -17.67
CA TYR A 29 -48.63 -24.39 -16.33
C TYR A 29 -47.53 -25.07 -15.51
N SER A 30 -47.41 -26.40 -15.57
CA SER A 30 -46.34 -27.13 -14.87
C SER A 30 -44.95 -26.76 -15.36
N VAL A 31 -44.78 -26.58 -16.68
CA VAL A 31 -43.50 -26.17 -17.28
C VAL A 31 -43.16 -24.74 -16.87
N ILE A 32 -44.12 -23.82 -16.95
CA ILE A 32 -43.92 -22.42 -16.56
C ILE A 32 -43.62 -22.32 -15.05
N CYS A 33 -44.39 -23.00 -14.20
CA CYS A 33 -44.13 -23.04 -12.77
C CYS A 33 -42.75 -23.64 -12.46
N GLY A 34 -42.35 -24.73 -13.14
CA GLY A 34 -41.03 -25.32 -12.99
C GLY A 34 -39.90 -24.35 -13.36
N ILE A 35 -40.05 -23.63 -14.47
CA ILE A 35 -39.07 -22.61 -14.91
C ILE A 35 -39.02 -21.45 -13.91
N VAL A 36 -40.17 -20.90 -13.50
CA VAL A 36 -40.24 -19.76 -12.58
C VAL A 36 -39.63 -20.13 -11.22
N VAL A 37 -40.01 -21.27 -10.65
CA VAL A 37 -39.45 -21.74 -9.38
C VAL A 37 -37.95 -22.02 -9.52
N GLY A 38 -37.52 -22.66 -10.60
CA GLY A 38 -36.11 -22.92 -10.89
C GLY A 38 -35.27 -21.64 -10.98
N VAL A 39 -35.78 -20.61 -11.66
CA VAL A 39 -35.13 -19.29 -11.77
C VAL A 39 -35.05 -18.61 -10.41
N ILE A 40 -36.14 -18.59 -9.63
CA ILE A 40 -36.16 -17.96 -8.31
C ILE A 40 -35.16 -18.64 -7.37
N VAL A 41 -35.20 -19.98 -7.28
CA VAL A 41 -34.27 -20.75 -6.43
C VAL A 41 -32.83 -20.56 -6.89
N GLY A 42 -32.57 -20.55 -8.20
CA GLY A 42 -31.25 -20.27 -8.77
C GLY A 42 -30.73 -18.90 -8.38
N ILE A 43 -31.54 -17.84 -8.49
CA ILE A 43 -31.16 -16.49 -8.08
C ILE A 43 -30.87 -16.43 -6.57
N VAL A 44 -31.72 -17.04 -5.74
CA VAL A 44 -31.53 -17.08 -4.29
C VAL A 44 -30.22 -17.79 -3.92
N LEU A 45 -29.93 -18.94 -4.53
CA LEU A 45 -28.67 -19.67 -4.30
C LEU A 45 -27.45 -18.84 -4.70
N ILE A 46 -27.49 -18.18 -5.86
CA ILE A 46 -26.39 -17.31 -6.31
C ILE A 46 -26.16 -16.15 -5.34
N LEU A 47 -27.23 -15.52 -4.83
CA LEU A 47 -27.13 -14.44 -3.87
C LEU A 47 -26.56 -14.92 -2.53
N PHE A 48 -27.00 -16.09 -2.05
CA PHE A 48 -26.48 -16.69 -0.82
C PHE A 48 -25.00 -17.08 -0.94
N GLN A 49 -24.60 -17.73 -2.04
CA GLN A 49 -23.21 -18.11 -2.29
C GLN A 49 -22.30 -16.89 -2.40
N LYS A 50 -22.70 -15.86 -3.14
CA LYS A 50 -21.95 -14.60 -3.20
C LYS A 50 -21.83 -13.93 -1.83
N GLY A 51 -22.87 -14.02 -1.00
CA GLY A 51 -22.86 -13.49 0.36
C GLY A 51 -21.91 -14.24 1.29
N SER A 52 -21.89 -15.57 1.23
CA SER A 52 -21.00 -16.40 2.05
C SER A 52 -19.54 -16.27 1.63
N GLU A 53 -19.25 -16.27 0.32
CA GLU A 53 -17.90 -16.08 -0.22
C GLU A 53 -17.32 -14.74 0.20
N LYS A 54 -18.09 -13.65 0.07
CA LYS A 54 -17.65 -12.31 0.53
C LYS A 54 -17.32 -12.29 2.01
N ARG A 55 -18.12 -12.95 2.85
CA ARG A 55 -17.86 -13.05 4.30
C ARG A 55 -16.61 -13.87 4.59
N ALA A 56 -16.41 -14.99 3.90
CA ALA A 56 -15.24 -15.83 4.05
C ALA A 56 -13.96 -15.08 3.64
N ILE A 57 -13.98 -14.38 2.51
CA ILE A 57 -12.88 -13.53 2.04
C ILE A 57 -12.57 -12.44 3.06
N ALA A 58 -13.59 -11.72 3.53
CA ALA A 58 -13.39 -10.67 4.55
C ALA A 58 -12.83 -11.24 5.86
N GLN A 59 -13.25 -12.44 6.29
CA GLN A 59 -12.68 -13.10 7.47
C GLN A 59 -11.21 -13.50 7.28
N ASN A 60 -10.86 -14.02 6.10
CA ASN A 60 -9.47 -14.35 5.78
C ASN A 60 -8.59 -13.10 5.79
N HIS A 61 -9.02 -12.03 5.11
CA HIS A 61 -8.29 -10.75 5.13
C HIS A 61 -8.19 -10.16 6.53
N ALA A 62 -9.24 -10.26 7.35
CA ALA A 62 -9.22 -9.79 8.72
C ALA A 62 -8.20 -10.57 9.57
N ARG A 63 -8.10 -11.89 9.35
CA ARG A 63 -7.11 -12.74 10.00
C ARG A 63 -5.69 -12.36 9.58
N ASP A 64 -5.44 -12.21 8.28
CA ASP A 64 -4.14 -11.82 7.76
C ASP A 64 -3.71 -10.44 8.27
N LEU A 65 -4.64 -9.47 8.24
CA LEU A 65 -4.41 -8.15 8.81
C LEU A 65 -4.10 -8.24 10.31
N SER A 66 -4.81 -9.09 11.07
CA SER A 66 -4.54 -9.29 12.49
C SER A 66 -3.13 -9.82 12.75
N LEU A 67 -2.62 -10.74 11.92
CA LEU A 67 -1.25 -11.22 12.02
C LEU A 67 -0.23 -10.10 11.72
N LYS A 68 -0.55 -9.25 10.74
CA LYS A 68 0.28 -8.09 10.40
C LYS A 68 0.25 -6.99 11.47
N MET A 69 -0.83 -6.85 12.24
CA MET A 69 -0.93 -5.83 13.28
C MET A 69 0.16 -5.95 14.33
N ASP A 70 0.57 -7.16 14.71
CA ASP A 70 1.66 -7.34 15.67
C ASP A 70 3.03 -7.00 15.06
N GLN A 71 3.24 -7.30 13.78
CA GLN A 71 4.43 -6.86 13.05
C GLN A 71 4.48 -5.33 12.95
N LEU A 72 3.33 -4.70 12.70
CA LEU A 72 3.21 -3.24 12.67
C LEU A 72 3.51 -2.61 14.02
N ARG A 73 2.98 -3.17 15.12
CA ARG A 73 3.27 -2.70 16.49
C ARG A 73 4.77 -2.71 16.79
N ASN A 74 5.45 -3.79 16.41
CA ASN A 74 6.90 -3.90 16.59
C ASN A 74 7.67 -2.93 15.67
N ALA A 75 7.17 -2.68 14.46
CA ALA A 75 7.80 -1.75 13.54
C ALA A 75 7.70 -0.29 14.01
N ILE A 76 6.53 0.14 14.53
CA ILE A 76 6.33 1.52 15.00
C ILE A 76 6.98 1.83 16.35
N SER A 77 7.36 0.80 17.11
CA SER A 77 8.04 0.95 18.40
C SER A 77 9.55 1.12 18.28
N LEU A 78 10.11 0.91 17.08
CA LEU A 78 11.52 1.18 16.81
C LEU A 78 11.85 2.66 17.08
N GLU A 79 13.04 2.90 17.61
CA GLU A 79 13.58 4.24 17.72
C GLU A 79 14.01 4.76 16.34
N ASP A 80 13.84 6.05 16.11
CA ASP A 80 14.28 6.72 14.89
C ASP A 80 15.79 6.96 14.94
N VAL A 81 16.57 5.92 14.61
CA VAL A 81 18.03 6.01 14.52
C VAL A 81 18.42 6.51 13.13
N VAL A 82 18.96 7.72 13.07
CA VAL A 82 19.43 8.33 11.82
C VAL A 82 20.76 7.75 11.40
N THR A 83 20.81 7.14 10.22
CA THR A 83 22.07 6.66 9.61
C THR A 83 22.56 7.67 8.58
N ILE A 84 23.74 8.26 8.80
CA ILE A 84 24.31 9.29 7.93
C ILE A 84 25.27 8.62 6.94
N THR A 85 24.72 8.10 5.84
CA THR A 85 25.52 7.51 4.74
C THR A 85 25.12 8.10 3.39
N HIS A 86 23.92 7.76 2.93
CA HIS A 86 23.24 8.37 1.79
C HIS A 86 21.92 9.00 2.23
N ALA A 87 21.38 9.96 1.48
CA ALA A 87 20.11 10.60 1.81
C ALA A 87 18.96 9.59 1.83
N LYS A 88 18.98 8.56 0.98
CA LYS A 88 17.98 7.48 1.04
C LYS A 88 18.00 6.70 2.36
N ASP A 89 19.17 6.60 3.00
CA ASP A 89 19.38 5.81 4.22
C ASP A 89 18.98 6.59 5.48
N THR A 90 18.59 7.87 5.33
CA THR A 90 18.11 8.73 6.42
C THR A 90 16.58 8.65 6.60
N MET A 91 15.93 7.72 5.91
CA MET A 91 14.52 7.39 6.11
C MET A 91 14.31 6.94 7.57
N PRO A 92 13.24 7.39 8.24
CA PRO A 92 12.96 6.94 9.59
C PRO A 92 12.85 5.42 9.70
N ALA A 93 13.60 4.81 10.60
CA ALA A 93 13.64 3.35 10.76
C ALA A 93 12.25 2.71 10.98
N PRO A 94 11.33 3.33 11.77
CA PRO A 94 9.96 2.82 11.90
C PRO A 94 9.22 2.76 10.56
N ALA A 95 9.42 3.74 9.69
CA ALA A 95 8.77 3.76 8.38
C ALA A 95 9.28 2.62 7.50
N THR A 96 10.60 2.41 7.46
CA THR A 96 11.21 1.30 6.72
C THR A 96 10.70 -0.06 7.21
N ALA A 97 10.64 -0.27 8.52
CA ALA A 97 10.13 -1.50 9.11
C ALA A 97 8.64 -1.73 8.81
N VAL A 98 7.81 -0.68 8.83
CA VAL A 98 6.40 -0.79 8.46
C VAL A 98 6.23 -1.15 6.98
N LEU A 99 7.00 -0.52 6.08
CA LEU A 99 6.97 -0.87 4.66
C LEU A 99 7.36 -2.34 4.43
N GLN A 100 8.39 -2.82 5.13
CA GLN A 100 8.82 -4.20 5.04
C GLN A 100 7.75 -5.17 5.57
N ALA A 101 7.09 -4.83 6.68
CA ALA A 101 5.99 -5.63 7.20
C ALA A 101 4.80 -5.71 6.23
N LEU A 102 4.60 -4.68 5.39
CA LEU A 102 3.48 -4.55 4.47
C LEU A 102 3.82 -4.81 3.00
N SER A 103 5.04 -5.21 2.67
CA SER A 103 5.51 -5.32 1.27
C SER A 103 4.62 -6.21 0.41
N ASP A 104 4.12 -7.29 1.01
CA ASP A 104 3.37 -8.35 0.32
C ASP A 104 1.86 -8.24 0.57
N SER A 105 1.42 -7.19 1.28
CA SER A 105 0.03 -7.02 1.71
C SER A 105 -0.79 -6.27 0.66
N PRO A 106 -1.93 -6.81 0.18
CA PRO A 106 -2.77 -6.13 -0.82
C PRO A 106 -3.67 -5.08 -0.16
N LEU A 107 -3.08 -3.98 0.33
CA LEU A 107 -3.76 -2.97 1.16
C LEU A 107 -5.03 -2.39 0.52
N THR A 108 -5.03 -2.15 -0.79
CA THR A 108 -6.21 -1.65 -1.53
C THR A 108 -7.37 -2.65 -1.49
N LEU A 109 -7.08 -3.93 -1.71
CA LEU A 109 -8.07 -5.01 -1.64
C LEU A 109 -8.60 -5.18 -0.21
N TRP A 110 -7.71 -5.11 0.78
CA TRP A 110 -8.09 -5.15 2.19
C TRP A 110 -8.97 -3.96 2.56
N ARG A 111 -8.71 -2.77 2.03
CA ARG A 111 -9.53 -1.57 2.28
C ARG A 111 -10.96 -1.75 1.78
N GLU A 112 -11.13 -2.33 0.59
CA GLU A 112 -12.45 -2.60 -0.01
C GLU A 112 -13.25 -3.65 0.76
N THR A 113 -12.56 -4.67 1.29
CA THR A 113 -13.19 -5.81 1.97
C THR A 113 -13.35 -5.63 3.47
N LEU A 114 -12.56 -4.74 4.09
CA LEU A 114 -12.53 -4.49 5.55
C LEU A 114 -12.86 -3.02 5.87
N PRO A 115 -14.09 -2.53 5.62
CA PRO A 115 -14.44 -1.12 5.83
C PRO A 115 -14.26 -0.67 7.30
N LYS A 116 -14.44 -1.58 8.26
CA LYS A 116 -14.21 -1.31 9.69
C LYS A 116 -12.73 -1.06 10.05
N LYS A 117 -11.81 -1.41 9.16
CA LYS A 117 -10.36 -1.21 9.31
C LYS A 117 -9.82 -0.19 8.30
N ALA A 118 -10.70 0.57 7.64
CA ALA A 118 -10.30 1.56 6.64
C ALA A 118 -9.31 2.58 7.18
N ILE A 119 -9.47 3.06 8.42
CA ILE A 119 -8.58 4.09 8.99
C ILE A 119 -7.12 3.64 9.02
N ILE A 120 -6.84 2.42 9.52
CA ILE A 120 -5.47 1.90 9.60
C ILE A 120 -4.90 1.57 8.23
N LEU A 121 -5.73 1.05 7.32
CA LEU A 121 -5.32 0.74 5.95
C LEU A 121 -5.02 2.01 5.15
N ASP A 122 -5.79 3.08 5.37
CA ASP A 122 -5.59 4.38 4.75
C ASP A 122 -4.31 5.04 5.26
N ALA A 123 -4.05 4.94 6.56
CA ALA A 123 -2.81 5.41 7.15
C ALA A 123 -1.59 4.65 6.57
N ALA A 124 -1.68 3.33 6.40
CA ALA A 124 -0.64 2.51 5.79
C ALA A 124 -0.41 2.87 4.31
N ILE A 125 -1.48 3.05 3.53
CA ILE A 125 -1.40 3.49 2.12
C ILE A 125 -0.78 4.89 2.03
N ASN A 126 -1.15 5.80 2.94
CA ASN A 126 -0.56 7.13 2.98
C ASN A 126 0.95 7.08 3.29
N LEU A 127 1.36 6.25 4.26
CA LEU A 127 2.78 6.03 4.54
C LEU A 127 3.52 5.52 3.30
N GLN A 128 2.98 4.55 2.56
CA GLN A 128 3.60 4.07 1.32
C GLN A 128 3.83 5.20 0.31
N LYS A 129 2.86 6.10 0.15
CA LYS A 129 2.98 7.28 -0.73
C LYS A 129 4.04 8.25 -0.23
N CYS A 130 4.04 8.58 1.06
CA CYS A 130 5.04 9.46 1.67
C CYS A 130 6.46 8.90 1.51
N CYS A 131 6.64 7.59 1.75
CA CYS A 131 7.93 6.94 1.59
C CYS A 131 8.39 6.85 0.13
N ALA A 132 7.47 6.60 -0.81
CA ALA A 132 7.79 6.62 -2.24
C ALA A 132 8.26 8.03 -2.69
N ASN A 133 7.57 9.08 -2.25
CA ASN A 133 7.97 10.46 -2.51
C ASN A 133 9.33 10.79 -1.89
N TYR A 134 9.54 10.41 -0.63
CA TYR A 134 10.83 10.55 0.06
C TYR A 134 11.96 9.87 -0.73
N ASN A 135 11.77 8.61 -1.13
CA ASN A 135 12.78 7.86 -1.89
C ASN A 135 13.13 8.54 -3.22
N GLY A 136 12.14 9.11 -3.91
CA GLY A 136 12.36 9.88 -5.13
C GLY A 136 13.25 11.11 -4.89
N ILE A 137 12.92 11.90 -3.88
CA ILE A 137 13.67 13.12 -3.51
C ILE A 137 15.08 12.75 -3.02
N ALA A 138 15.19 11.78 -2.12
CA ALA A 138 16.46 11.33 -1.56
C ALA A 138 17.40 10.77 -2.64
N SER A 139 16.87 10.01 -3.60
CA SER A 139 17.65 9.52 -4.74
C SER A 139 18.16 10.67 -5.63
N ALA A 140 17.36 11.71 -5.83
CA ALA A 140 17.79 12.90 -6.54
C ALA A 140 18.90 13.65 -5.78
N VAL A 141 18.78 13.80 -4.47
CA VAL A 141 19.82 14.38 -3.60
C VAL A 141 21.12 13.58 -3.70
N ASP A 142 21.06 12.25 -3.56
CA ASP A 142 22.23 11.39 -3.64
C ASP A 142 22.91 11.45 -5.01
N HIS A 143 22.12 11.57 -6.08
CA HIS A 143 22.64 11.73 -7.44
C HIS A 143 23.41 13.05 -7.60
N GLU A 144 22.79 14.16 -7.22
CA GLU A 144 23.37 15.50 -7.33
C GLU A 144 24.61 15.66 -6.44
N LEU A 145 24.57 15.17 -5.20
CA LEU A 145 25.71 15.17 -4.29
C LEU A 145 26.89 14.40 -4.88
N ARG A 146 26.64 13.19 -5.41
CA ARG A 146 27.69 12.37 -6.00
C ARG A 146 28.35 13.07 -7.18
N GLN A 147 27.57 13.76 -8.03
CA GLN A 147 28.13 14.51 -9.15
C GLN A 147 29.02 15.67 -8.67
N GLN A 148 28.53 16.47 -7.71
CA GLN A 148 29.25 17.65 -7.23
C GLN A 148 30.51 17.29 -6.45
N VAL A 149 30.43 16.28 -5.57
CA VAL A 149 31.60 15.78 -4.84
C VAL A 149 32.67 15.25 -5.80
N ARG A 150 32.27 14.50 -6.84
CA ARG A 150 33.20 14.02 -7.87
C ARG A 150 33.83 15.15 -8.67
N ALA A 151 33.05 16.14 -9.07
CA ALA A 151 33.56 17.31 -9.78
C ALA A 151 34.58 18.08 -8.92
N TYR A 152 34.29 18.25 -7.62
CA TYR A 152 35.19 18.86 -6.67
C TYR A 152 36.50 18.06 -6.54
N ASN A 153 36.40 16.74 -6.29
CA ASN A 153 37.57 15.87 -6.12
C ASN A 153 38.44 15.87 -7.38
N HIS A 154 37.84 15.81 -8.56
CA HIS A 154 38.56 15.90 -9.84
C HIS A 154 39.28 17.26 -9.99
N ALA A 155 38.60 18.37 -9.70
CA ALA A 155 39.18 19.71 -9.79
C ALA A 155 40.34 19.95 -8.80
N LYS A 156 40.36 19.21 -7.69
CA LYS A 156 41.41 19.27 -6.66
C LYS A 156 42.43 18.13 -6.76
N THR A 157 42.35 17.29 -7.79
CA THR A 157 43.23 16.12 -7.97
C THR A 157 43.21 15.16 -6.77
N LEU A 158 42.07 15.09 -6.08
CA LEU A 158 41.83 14.20 -4.95
C LEU A 158 41.38 12.82 -5.46
N GLN A 159 41.76 11.77 -4.73
CA GLN A 159 41.35 10.40 -5.03
C GLN A 159 39.85 10.18 -4.78
N SER A 160 39.24 9.30 -5.56
CA SER A 160 37.82 8.92 -5.45
C SER A 160 37.43 8.30 -4.11
N ILE A 161 38.40 7.80 -3.34
CA ILE A 161 38.17 7.32 -1.96
C ILE A 161 37.58 8.41 -1.05
N ASN A 162 37.81 9.69 -1.39
CA ASN A 162 37.27 10.83 -0.66
C ASN A 162 35.81 11.14 -1.01
N ASP A 163 35.23 10.52 -2.06
CA ASP A 163 33.84 10.77 -2.46
C ASP A 163 32.86 10.46 -1.31
N LYS A 164 33.04 9.29 -0.69
CA LYS A 164 32.15 8.80 0.36
C LYS A 164 32.13 9.69 1.61
N PRO A 165 33.26 10.04 2.25
CA PRO A 165 33.23 10.87 3.45
C PRO A 165 32.72 12.30 3.18
N TYR A 166 32.96 12.89 2.00
CA TYR A 166 32.35 14.17 1.63
C TYR A 166 30.84 14.06 1.40
N HIS A 167 30.37 13.00 0.77
CA HIS A 167 28.94 12.73 0.61
C HIS A 167 28.24 12.59 1.96
N MET A 168 28.80 11.77 2.85
CA MET A 168 28.27 11.54 4.20
C MET A 168 28.18 12.84 4.99
N TYR A 169 29.24 13.67 4.94
CA TYR A 169 29.25 14.97 5.61
C TYR A 169 28.13 15.87 5.08
N ALA A 170 27.98 15.97 3.77
CA ALA A 170 26.94 16.80 3.14
C ALA A 170 25.53 16.34 3.52
N VAL A 171 25.26 15.03 3.52
CA VAL A 171 23.97 14.47 3.98
C VAL A 171 23.72 14.83 5.44
N GLY A 172 24.74 14.72 6.30
CA GLY A 172 24.64 15.10 7.70
C GLY A 172 24.30 16.58 7.90
N LYS A 173 24.92 17.47 7.13
CA LYS A 173 24.63 18.91 7.16
C LYS A 173 23.20 19.24 6.72
N MET A 174 22.64 18.50 5.77
CA MET A 174 21.23 18.67 5.35
C MET A 174 20.23 18.25 6.42
N LEU A 175 20.64 17.40 7.36
CA LEU A 175 19.86 16.99 8.51
C LEU A 175 20.16 17.86 9.74
N ASP A 176 20.78 19.01 9.56
CA ASP A 176 21.10 20.00 10.60
C ASP A 176 22.05 19.51 11.70
N PHE A 177 22.83 18.45 11.44
CA PHE A 177 23.90 18.05 12.35
C PHE A 177 25.06 19.05 12.32
N SER A 178 25.66 19.30 13.50
CA SER A 178 26.85 20.15 13.60
C SER A 178 28.06 19.47 12.95
N GLY A 179 28.95 20.26 12.34
CA GLY A 179 30.14 19.71 11.66
C GLY A 179 31.04 18.89 12.58
N GLU A 180 31.15 19.28 13.85
CA GLU A 180 31.91 18.54 14.87
C GLU A 180 31.29 17.17 15.18
N SER A 181 29.95 17.13 15.33
CA SER A 181 29.25 15.86 15.55
C SER A 181 29.44 14.91 14.36
N LEU A 182 29.53 15.45 13.14
CA LEU A 182 29.65 14.66 11.93
C LEU A 182 30.99 13.92 11.79
N LEU A 183 32.04 14.40 12.47
CA LEU A 183 33.37 13.79 12.38
C LEU A 183 33.37 12.32 12.79
N GLN A 184 32.53 11.89 13.73
CA GLN A 184 32.47 10.48 14.14
C GLN A 184 32.04 9.53 13.00
N TRP A 185 31.33 10.04 11.99
CA TRP A 185 30.90 9.24 10.83
C TRP A 185 31.84 9.36 9.64
N VAL A 186 32.60 10.46 9.50
CA VAL A 186 33.44 10.73 8.32
C VAL A 186 34.94 10.61 8.58
N SER A 187 35.38 10.53 9.83
CA SER A 187 36.80 10.55 10.24
C SER A 187 37.54 9.23 9.94
N SER A 188 37.73 8.94 8.65
CA SER A 188 38.79 8.03 8.20
C SER A 188 40.04 8.78 7.70
N THR A 189 39.92 10.05 7.32
CA THR A 189 40.99 10.80 6.61
C THR A 189 41.37 12.17 7.20
N SER A 190 40.55 12.80 8.05
CA SER A 190 40.87 14.09 8.70
C SER A 190 40.30 14.17 10.11
N ARG A 191 41.07 14.75 11.04
CA ARG A 191 40.63 15.06 12.42
C ARG A 191 39.98 16.45 12.53
N THR A 192 39.95 17.22 11.45
CA THR A 192 39.39 18.58 11.42
C THR A 192 38.21 18.67 10.46
N VAL A 193 37.25 19.53 10.80
CA VAL A 193 36.02 19.79 10.02
C VAL A 193 36.30 20.59 8.75
N GLU A 194 37.37 21.40 8.74
CA GLU A 194 37.65 22.40 7.72
C GLU A 194 37.64 21.87 6.27
N PRO A 195 38.25 20.71 5.93
CA PRO A 195 38.21 20.19 4.57
C PRO A 195 36.78 19.85 4.13
N TYR A 196 35.95 19.34 5.04
CA TYR A 196 34.57 18.98 4.76
C TYR A 196 33.67 20.21 4.60
N GLU A 197 33.86 21.23 5.43
CA GLU A 197 33.09 22.48 5.34
C GLU A 197 33.38 23.22 4.03
N LYS A 198 34.62 23.19 3.54
CA LYS A 198 34.97 23.77 2.22
C LYS A 198 34.22 23.09 1.07
N VAL A 199 34.09 21.77 1.10
CA VAL A 199 33.31 21.03 0.09
C VAL A 199 31.82 21.38 0.23
N TRP A 200 31.31 21.38 1.45
CA TRP A 200 29.91 21.72 1.73
C TRP A 200 29.54 23.12 1.24
N GLU A 201 30.36 24.13 1.51
CA GLU A 201 30.13 25.50 1.03
C GLU A 201 30.16 25.58 -0.49
N THR A 202 31.03 24.81 -1.15
CA THR A 202 31.06 24.72 -2.61
C THR A 202 29.75 24.13 -3.15
N ILE A 203 29.28 23.02 -2.57
CA ILE A 203 28.01 22.37 -2.91
C ILE A 203 26.83 23.32 -2.71
N ARG A 204 26.83 24.08 -1.61
CA ARG A 204 25.77 25.05 -1.29
C ARG A 204 25.72 26.22 -2.27
N GLN A 205 26.85 26.68 -2.77
CA GLN A 205 26.90 27.84 -3.68
C GLN A 205 26.57 27.48 -5.13
N THR A 206 26.77 26.23 -5.55
CA THR A 206 26.72 25.83 -6.96
C THR A 206 25.62 24.82 -7.29
N GLY A 207 24.96 24.25 -6.28
CA GLY A 207 24.20 23.02 -6.45
C GLY A 207 22.69 23.16 -6.43
N ARG A 208 22.02 22.38 -7.29
CA ARG A 208 20.59 22.03 -7.19
C ARG A 208 20.22 21.40 -5.84
N VAL A 209 21.22 20.89 -5.12
CA VAL A 209 21.15 20.38 -3.75
C VAL A 209 20.47 21.34 -2.79
N VAL A 210 20.71 22.66 -2.89
CA VAL A 210 20.06 23.66 -2.01
C VAL A 210 18.55 23.71 -2.21
N GLN A 211 18.06 23.46 -3.44
CA GLN A 211 16.63 23.41 -3.73
C GLN A 211 15.98 22.10 -3.25
N LEU A 212 16.76 21.01 -3.23
CA LEU A 212 16.29 19.69 -2.81
C LEU A 212 16.30 19.51 -1.29
N MET A 213 17.17 20.19 -0.57
CA MET A 213 17.28 20.11 0.90
C MET A 213 15.96 20.37 1.64
N PRO A 214 15.23 21.50 1.42
CA PRO A 214 13.95 21.72 2.10
C PRO A 214 12.90 20.67 1.69
N GLN A 215 12.95 20.16 0.46
CA GLN A 215 12.05 19.09 0.00
C GLN A 215 12.33 17.77 0.71
N LEU A 216 13.61 17.44 0.93
CA LEU A 216 14.01 16.26 1.67
C LEU A 216 13.56 16.33 3.13
N GLN A 217 13.78 17.49 3.78
CA GLN A 217 13.34 17.73 5.16
C GLN A 217 11.81 17.65 5.28
N GLN A 218 11.07 18.28 4.36
CA GLN A 218 9.61 18.21 4.31
C GLN A 218 9.11 16.79 4.08
N ALA A 219 9.71 16.05 3.14
CA ALA A 219 9.34 14.67 2.87
C ALA A 219 9.63 13.76 4.08
N ARG A 220 10.76 13.98 4.78
CA ARG A 220 11.08 13.26 6.01
C ARG A 220 10.05 13.53 7.11
N GLY A 221 9.66 14.80 7.29
CA GLY A 221 8.59 15.19 8.22
C GLY A 221 7.27 14.50 7.89
N ALA A 222 6.87 14.49 6.62
CA ALA A 222 5.64 13.81 6.18
C ALA A 222 5.67 12.29 6.45
N VAL A 223 6.84 11.64 6.33
CA VAL A 223 7.00 10.23 6.70
C VAL A 223 6.83 10.03 8.20
N LEU A 224 7.42 10.87 9.03
CA LEU A 224 7.27 10.80 10.49
C LEU A 224 5.81 11.01 10.92
N ASP A 225 5.12 11.99 10.34
CA ASP A 225 3.71 12.25 10.61
C ASP A 225 2.82 11.06 10.21
N ALA A 226 3.14 10.40 9.09
CA ALA A 226 2.44 9.20 8.64
C ALA A 226 2.68 8.01 9.59
N VAL A 227 3.91 7.81 10.08
CA VAL A 227 4.22 6.80 11.10
C VAL A 227 3.44 7.09 12.39
N GLU A 228 3.42 8.34 12.84
CA GLU A 228 2.71 8.73 14.05
C GLU A 228 1.19 8.54 13.92
N THR A 229 0.64 8.77 12.73
CA THR A 229 -0.77 8.48 12.42
C THR A 229 -1.06 6.98 12.57
N ILE A 230 -0.19 6.11 12.04
CA ILE A 230 -0.32 4.66 12.22
C ILE A 230 -0.23 4.30 13.70
N ARG A 231 0.74 4.86 14.44
CA ARG A 231 0.92 4.62 15.88
C ARG A 231 -0.35 4.95 16.68
N ARG A 232 -0.96 6.10 16.43
CA ARG A 232 -2.23 6.49 17.07
C ARG A 232 -3.37 5.56 16.72
N THR A 233 -3.45 5.14 15.46
CA THR A 233 -4.54 4.27 14.99
C THR A 233 -4.41 2.84 15.52
N ILE A 234 -3.20 2.34 15.76
CA ILE A 234 -2.96 1.01 16.33
C ILE A 234 -3.26 0.95 17.83
N ASN A 235 -3.08 2.08 18.54
CA ASN A 235 -3.24 2.18 19.99
C ASN A 235 -4.62 2.71 20.42
N ALA A 236 -5.47 3.13 19.48
CA ALA A 236 -6.86 3.53 19.72
C ALA A 236 -7.80 2.32 19.72
#